data_AF-U6MAC2-F1
#
_entry.id   AF-U6MAC2-F1
#
_cell.length_a   1.000
_cell.length_b   1.000
_cell.length_c   1.000
_cell.angle_alpha   90.00
_cell.angle_beta   90.00
_cell.angle_gamma   90.00
#
_symmetry.space_group_name_H-M   'P 1'
#
loop_
_entity.id
_entity.type
_entity.pdbx_description
1 polymer ?
#
loop_
_entity_poly.entity_id
_entity_poly.type
_entity_poly.pdbx_seq_one_letter_code
_entity_poly.pdbx_strand_id
1 'polypeptide(L)'
;MLWVDKHAPRRLDDLDCHPHLTPLFRSLAASDNPPHLLLYGPSGAGKKTRVLAYLREVFGEEIDKVRVETFVEKETNAEATLCQSNDHTIISCAEFGTRDKAIVQGVIKDLVEAAPQASIASSFFFTKKRQKRYKVVVVLEADILSKVVVLQDADILSEGAQHSLRRSLESSVGCLQFILLAANPTAITPPLKSRCLGIRVPLPPTGEVIKVLKKTALKEETPVNPKP
;
A
#
# COMPACT_ATOMS: atom_id res chain seq x y z
N MET A 1 13.17 -5.02 -22.14
CA MET A 1 12.21 -4.99 -21.01
C MET A 1 11.71 -6.42 -20.80
N LEU A 2 11.65 -6.91 -19.56
CA LEU A 2 11.12 -8.24 -19.26
C LEU A 2 9.64 -8.30 -19.64
N TRP A 3 9.16 -9.41 -20.23
CA TRP A 3 7.75 -9.59 -20.59
C TRP A 3 6.82 -9.51 -19.38
N VAL A 4 7.33 -9.88 -18.20
CA VAL A 4 6.62 -9.78 -16.92
C VAL A 4 6.21 -8.34 -16.62
N ASP A 5 7.08 -7.37 -16.87
CA ASP A 5 6.79 -5.95 -16.63
C ASP A 5 5.94 -5.35 -17.76
N LYS A 6 6.22 -5.76 -19.01
CA LYS A 6 5.50 -5.27 -20.20
C LYS A 6 4.02 -5.64 -20.18
N HIS A 7 3.70 -6.87 -19.75
CA HIS A 7 2.33 -7.40 -19.71
C HIS A 7 1.71 -7.40 -18.31
N ALA A 8 2.36 -6.77 -17.33
CA ALA A 8 1.79 -6.64 -16.00
C ALA A 8 0.44 -5.88 -16.07
N PRO A 9 -0.65 -6.47 -15.56
CA PRO A 9 -1.96 -5.83 -15.59
C PRO A 9 -1.91 -4.54 -14.78
N ARG A 10 -2.48 -3.46 -15.34
CA ARG A 10 -2.41 -2.14 -14.72
C ARG A 10 -3.68 -1.75 -13.98
N ARG A 11 -4.83 -2.15 -14.50
CA ARG A 11 -6.16 -1.85 -13.94
C ARG A 11 -6.74 -3.05 -13.22
N LEU A 12 -7.73 -2.81 -12.37
CA LEU A 12 -8.43 -3.88 -11.66
C LEU A 12 -9.16 -4.84 -12.62
N ASP A 13 -9.63 -4.34 -13.77
CA ASP A 13 -10.29 -5.13 -14.81
C ASP A 13 -9.33 -6.00 -15.64
N ASP A 14 -8.04 -5.64 -15.68
CA ASP A 14 -7.02 -6.40 -16.40
C ASP A 14 -6.55 -7.64 -15.61
N LEU A 15 -6.96 -7.76 -14.34
CA LEU A 15 -6.60 -8.87 -13.48
C LEU A 15 -7.36 -10.13 -13.89
N ASP A 16 -6.75 -10.91 -14.78
CA ASP A 16 -7.32 -12.18 -15.28
C ASP A 16 -7.45 -13.26 -14.17
N CYS A 17 -6.72 -13.12 -13.05
CA CYS A 17 -6.73 -14.09 -11.96
C CYS A 17 -7.71 -13.70 -10.84
N HIS A 18 -8.35 -14.69 -10.21
CA HIS A 18 -9.25 -14.52 -9.03
C HIS A 18 -10.32 -13.42 -9.21
N PRO A 19 -11.34 -13.64 -10.07
CA PRO A 19 -12.35 -12.62 -10.39
C PRO A 19 -13.21 -12.20 -9.19
N HIS A 20 -13.31 -13.03 -8.17
CA HIS A 20 -14.08 -12.74 -6.95
C HIS A 20 -13.46 -11.64 -6.07
N LEU A 21 -12.16 -11.36 -6.20
CA LEU A 21 -11.48 -10.33 -5.42
C LEU A 21 -11.65 -8.93 -6.03
N THR A 22 -11.83 -8.82 -7.34
CA THR A 22 -11.95 -7.54 -8.04
C THR A 22 -13.13 -6.69 -7.54
N PRO A 23 -14.34 -7.24 -7.34
CA PRO A 23 -15.46 -6.49 -6.75
C PRO A 23 -15.17 -5.97 -5.34
N LEU A 24 -14.43 -6.73 -4.53
CA LEU A 24 -14.04 -6.31 -3.18
C LEU A 24 -13.13 -5.08 -3.24
N PHE A 25 -12.06 -5.13 -4.04
CA PHE A 25 -11.17 -3.97 -4.22
C PHE A 25 -11.89 -2.76 -4.82
N ARG A 26 -12.86 -2.95 -5.71
CA ARG A 26 -13.70 -1.88 -6.23
C ARG A 26 -14.59 -1.26 -5.15
N SER A 27 -15.19 -2.08 -4.29
CA SER A 27 -15.98 -1.56 -3.17
C SER A 27 -15.13 -0.80 -2.14
N LEU A 28 -13.88 -1.25 -1.92
CA LEU A 28 -12.91 -0.55 -1.07
C LEU A 28 -12.46 0.78 -1.70
N ALA A 29 -12.24 0.81 -3.01
CA ALA A 29 -11.83 2.02 -3.72
C ALA A 29 -12.95 3.07 -3.76
N ALA A 30 -14.21 2.63 -3.76
CA ALA A 30 -15.38 3.51 -3.70
C ALA A 30 -15.71 4.01 -2.27
N SER A 31 -15.01 3.52 -1.24
CA SER A 31 -15.26 3.93 0.14
C SER A 31 -14.36 5.11 0.54
N ASP A 32 -14.91 6.10 1.25
CA ASP A 32 -14.17 7.32 1.65
C ASP A 32 -13.08 7.03 2.71
N ASN A 33 -13.29 6.00 3.53
CA ASN A 33 -12.36 5.60 4.58
C ASN A 33 -12.16 4.07 4.58
N PRO A 34 -11.36 3.54 3.64
CA PRO A 34 -11.08 2.12 3.58
C PRO A 34 -10.20 1.70 4.76
N PRO A 35 -10.45 0.53 5.34
CA PRO A 35 -9.65 0.02 6.44
C PRO A 35 -8.21 -0.28 6.01
N HIS A 36 -7.33 -0.47 6.98
CA HIS A 36 -6.01 -1.05 6.73
C HIS A 36 -6.15 -2.45 6.14
N LEU A 37 -5.34 -2.78 5.13
CA LEU A 37 -5.44 -4.04 4.41
C LEU A 37 -4.26 -4.95 4.74
N LEU A 38 -4.52 -6.25 4.91
CA LEU A 38 -3.49 -7.28 5.01
C LEU A 38 -3.72 -8.31 3.90
N LEU A 39 -2.93 -8.23 2.83
CA LEU A 39 -2.97 -9.21 1.75
C LEU A 39 -1.95 -10.32 2.04
N TYR A 40 -2.44 -11.56 2.11
CA TYR A 40 -1.59 -12.72 2.37
C TYR A 40 -1.80 -13.85 1.37
N GLY A 41 -0.73 -14.62 1.12
CA GLY A 41 -0.74 -15.74 0.18
C GLY A 41 0.64 -16.01 -0.42
N PRO A 42 0.80 -17.05 -1.26
CA PRO A 42 2.10 -17.43 -1.79
C PRO A 42 2.76 -16.31 -2.61
N SER A 43 4.09 -16.34 -2.70
CA SER A 43 4.82 -15.45 -3.60
C SER A 43 4.41 -15.70 -5.05
N GLY A 44 4.43 -14.67 -5.89
CA GLY A 44 4.00 -14.75 -7.29
C GLY A 44 2.48 -14.82 -7.53
N ALA A 45 1.64 -14.82 -6.50
CA ALA A 45 0.17 -14.81 -6.65
C ALA A 45 -0.42 -13.46 -7.14
N GLY A 46 0.42 -12.45 -7.40
CA GLY A 46 0.00 -11.13 -7.87
C GLY A 46 -0.43 -10.15 -6.78
N LYS A 47 -0.03 -10.37 -5.51
CA LYS A 47 -0.39 -9.49 -4.37
C LYS A 47 -0.01 -8.02 -4.63
N LYS A 48 1.26 -7.76 -5.00
CA LYS A 48 1.77 -6.42 -5.34
C LYS A 48 0.99 -5.81 -6.50
N THR A 49 0.78 -6.58 -7.57
CA THR A 49 0.09 -6.14 -8.77
C THR A 49 -1.35 -5.70 -8.47
N ARG A 50 -2.07 -6.43 -7.59
CA ARG A 50 -3.42 -6.05 -7.16
C ARG A 50 -3.43 -4.77 -6.35
N VAL A 51 -2.49 -4.59 -5.42
CA VAL A 51 -2.38 -3.36 -4.63
C VAL A 51 -2.10 -2.17 -5.54
N LEU A 52 -1.18 -2.30 -6.50
CA LEU A 52 -0.91 -1.24 -7.46
C LEU A 52 -2.14 -0.93 -8.32
N ALA A 53 -2.87 -1.94 -8.80
CA ALA A 53 -4.10 -1.73 -9.55
C ALA A 53 -5.20 -1.05 -8.70
N TYR A 54 -5.31 -1.40 -7.41
CA TYR A 54 -6.19 -0.72 -6.46
C TYR A 54 -5.78 0.74 -6.25
N LEU A 55 -4.49 1.02 -6.08
CA LEU A 55 -3.99 2.40 -5.96
C LEU A 55 -4.25 3.22 -7.23
N ARG A 56 -4.15 2.60 -8.41
CA ARG A 56 -4.50 3.26 -9.68
C ARG A 56 -5.97 3.60 -9.78
N GLU A 57 -6.85 2.75 -9.23
CA GLU A 57 -8.29 3.02 -9.20
C GLU A 57 -8.60 4.21 -8.29
N VAL A 58 -7.91 4.32 -7.14
CA VAL A 58 -8.16 5.38 -6.14
C VAL A 58 -7.53 6.72 -6.52
N PHE A 59 -6.25 6.73 -6.92
CA PHE A 59 -5.47 7.95 -7.15
C PHE A 59 -5.20 8.24 -8.64
N GLY A 60 -5.59 7.34 -9.55
CA GLY A 60 -5.35 7.48 -10.98
C GLY A 60 -3.94 7.05 -11.42
N GLU A 61 -3.54 7.49 -12.62
CA GLU A 61 -2.29 7.05 -13.26
C GLU A 61 -1.02 7.77 -12.74
N GLU A 62 -1.18 8.82 -11.92
CA GLU A 62 -0.07 9.59 -11.35
C GLU A 62 0.81 8.77 -10.38
N ILE A 63 0.29 7.65 -9.87
CA ILE A 63 1.06 6.77 -8.98
C ILE A 63 2.28 6.13 -9.66
N ASP A 64 2.33 6.05 -10.99
CA ASP A 64 3.45 5.43 -11.69
C ASP A 64 4.73 6.27 -11.58
N LYS A 65 4.61 7.54 -11.18
CA LYS A 65 5.73 8.44 -10.90
C LYS A 65 6.25 8.17 -9.49
N VAL A 66 7.18 7.22 -9.40
CA VAL A 66 7.84 6.85 -8.14
C VAL A 66 9.29 7.35 -8.15
N ARG A 67 9.70 7.97 -7.05
CA ARG A 67 11.09 8.33 -6.73
C ARG A 67 11.63 7.33 -5.72
N VAL A 68 12.86 6.90 -5.92
CA VAL A 68 13.56 6.03 -4.97
C VAL A 68 14.41 6.92 -4.07
N GLU A 69 14.14 6.88 -2.78
CA GLU A 69 14.88 7.61 -1.75
C GLU A 69 15.47 6.62 -0.76
N THR A 70 16.72 6.82 -0.36
CA THR A 70 17.33 6.04 0.72
C THR A 70 17.08 6.76 2.02
N PHE A 71 16.31 6.14 2.90
CA PHE A 71 16.14 6.59 4.27
C PHE A 71 17.28 6.05 5.13
N VAL A 72 17.94 6.93 5.87
CA VAL A 72 19.01 6.55 6.81
C VAL A 72 18.57 6.95 8.21
N GLU A 73 18.38 5.95 9.05
CA GLU A 73 17.99 6.16 10.45
C GLU A 73 19.19 6.71 11.25
N LYS A 74 18.98 7.83 11.96
CA LYS A 74 20.05 8.63 12.58
C LYS A 74 20.76 7.90 13.71
N GLU A 75 20.04 7.08 14.47
CA GLU A 75 20.59 6.39 15.65
C GLU A 75 21.34 5.11 15.28
N THR A 76 20.83 4.38 14.28
CA THR A 76 21.30 3.03 13.96
C THR A 76 22.13 2.93 12.68
N ASN A 77 22.28 4.04 11.93
CA ASN A 77 22.85 4.07 10.58
C ASN A 77 22.30 2.93 9.70
N ALA A 78 21.01 2.65 9.85
CA ALA A 78 20.35 1.62 9.08
C ALA A 78 19.74 2.28 7.85
N GLU A 79 19.99 1.69 6.69
CA GLU A 79 19.51 2.20 5.42
C GLU A 79 18.30 1.39 4.96
N ALA A 80 17.30 2.08 4.44
CA ALA A 80 16.12 1.47 3.85
C ALA A 80 15.76 2.19 2.56
N THR A 81 15.45 1.44 1.50
CA THR A 81 14.96 2.05 0.27
C THR A 81 13.46 2.31 0.38
N LEU A 82 13.08 3.57 0.14
CA LEU A 82 11.70 4.03 0.09
C LEU A 82 11.35 4.41 -1.35
N CYS A 83 10.36 3.72 -1.90
CA CYS A 83 9.79 4.05 -3.19
C CYS A 83 8.62 5.01 -2.96
N GLN A 84 8.87 6.31 -3.01
CA GLN A 84 7.89 7.34 -2.71
C GLN A 84 7.25 7.91 -3.98
N SER A 85 5.93 8.04 -3.95
CA SER A 85 5.15 8.88 -4.85
C SER A 85 4.44 9.96 -4.02
N ASN A 86 3.67 10.82 -4.69
CA ASN A 86 2.91 11.87 -4.00
C ASN A 86 1.88 11.25 -3.03
N ASP A 87 1.17 10.22 -3.50
CA ASP A 87 0.02 9.64 -2.80
C ASP A 87 0.33 8.33 -2.08
N HIS A 88 1.45 7.68 -2.38
CA HIS A 88 1.81 6.42 -1.74
C HIS A 88 3.31 6.22 -1.53
N THR A 89 3.66 5.34 -0.60
CA THR A 89 5.05 4.97 -0.31
C THR A 89 5.15 3.47 -0.17
N ILE A 90 6.02 2.85 -0.97
CA ILE A 90 6.28 1.41 -0.95
C ILE A 90 7.61 1.17 -0.26
N ILE A 91 7.61 0.25 0.70
CA ILE A 91 8.78 -0.05 1.50
C ILE A 91 9.01 -1.56 1.49
N SER A 92 10.25 -1.97 1.21
CA SER A 92 10.67 -3.37 1.24
C SER A 92 11.20 -3.72 2.64
N CYS A 93 10.48 -4.57 3.38
CA CYS A 93 10.91 -4.96 4.73
C CYS A 93 12.12 -5.91 4.70
N ALA A 94 12.41 -6.53 3.55
CA ALA A 94 13.54 -7.45 3.39
C ALA A 94 14.90 -6.78 3.62
N GLU A 95 14.99 -5.47 3.43
CA GLU A 95 16.23 -4.69 3.54
C GLU A 95 16.53 -4.23 4.98
N PHE A 96 15.57 -4.35 5.89
CA PHE A 96 15.68 -3.78 7.24
C PHE A 96 16.66 -4.52 8.16
N GLY A 97 16.94 -5.79 7.87
CA GLY A 97 17.80 -6.63 8.70
C GLY A 97 17.35 -6.73 10.16
N THR A 98 18.30 -6.65 11.09
CA THR A 98 18.05 -6.81 12.54
C THR A 98 17.53 -5.56 13.23
N ARG A 99 17.46 -4.42 12.53
CA ARG A 99 17.12 -3.10 13.11
C ARG A 99 15.79 -2.55 12.60
N ASP A 100 14.93 -3.45 12.12
CA ASP A 100 13.61 -3.19 11.57
C ASP A 100 12.70 -2.31 12.45
N LYS A 101 12.74 -2.47 13.77
CA LYS A 101 11.91 -1.68 14.68
C LYS A 101 12.20 -0.17 14.58
N ALA A 102 13.48 0.22 14.54
CA ALA A 102 13.88 1.62 14.50
C ALA A 102 13.48 2.24 13.15
N ILE A 103 13.78 1.52 12.05
CA ILE A 103 13.46 1.96 10.69
C ILE A 103 11.95 2.16 10.52
N VAL A 104 11.13 1.18 10.94
CA VAL A 104 9.67 1.28 10.82
C VAL A 104 9.13 2.48 11.62
N GLN A 105 9.68 2.75 12.81
CA GLN A 105 9.27 3.89 13.62
C GLN A 105 9.69 5.22 12.99
N GLY A 106 10.93 5.34 12.52
CA GLY A 106 11.46 6.54 11.88
C GLY A 106 10.70 6.88 10.60
N VAL A 107 10.59 5.89 9.69
CA VAL A 107 9.90 6.10 8.40
C VAL A 107 8.43 6.49 8.60
N ILE A 108 7.71 5.83 9.50
CA ILE A 108 6.30 6.18 9.73
C ILE A 108 6.20 7.57 10.36
N LYS A 109 7.09 7.92 11.29
CA LYS A 109 7.09 9.25 11.91
C LYS A 109 7.34 10.34 10.86
N ASP A 110 8.33 10.16 10.01
CA ASP A 110 8.64 11.09 8.93
C ASP A 110 7.48 11.21 7.94
N LEU A 111 6.79 10.11 7.62
CA LEU A 111 5.61 10.12 6.75
C LEU A 111 4.41 10.85 7.39
N VAL A 112 4.23 10.72 8.71
CA VAL A 112 3.19 11.47 9.45
C VAL A 112 3.53 12.95 9.53
N GLU A 113 4.81 13.30 9.71
CA GLU A 113 5.27 14.70 9.72
C GLU A 113 5.21 15.35 8.34
N ALA A 114 5.48 14.59 7.27
CA ALA A 114 5.41 15.03 5.89
C ALA A 114 3.99 15.08 5.33
N ALA A 115 3.03 14.40 5.96
CA ALA A 115 1.63 14.48 5.55
C ALA A 115 1.14 15.93 5.73
N PRO A 116 0.48 16.53 4.72
CA PRO A 116 -0.06 17.87 4.86
C PRO A 116 -1.00 17.86 6.05
N GLN A 117 -0.79 18.78 7.00
CA GLN A 117 -1.60 18.97 8.20
C GLN A 117 -3.04 19.44 7.89
N ALA A 118 -3.66 18.99 6.78
CA ALA A 118 -5.00 19.35 6.39
C ALA A 118 -6.07 18.63 7.24
N SER A 119 -5.76 17.50 7.89
CA SER A 119 -6.70 16.79 8.76
C SER A 119 -6.65 17.20 10.25
N ILE A 120 -5.72 18.08 10.64
CA ILE A 120 -5.75 18.83 11.92
C ILE A 120 -5.35 20.30 11.68
N ALA A 121 -5.72 20.86 10.53
CA ALA A 121 -5.73 22.30 10.36
C ALA A 121 -6.99 22.84 11.04
N SER A 122 -6.91 23.05 12.36
CA SER A 122 -7.50 24.27 12.88
C SER A 122 -6.74 25.42 12.21
N SER A 123 -7.22 25.84 11.04
CA SER A 123 -6.68 27.00 10.33
C SER A 123 -6.88 28.23 11.22
N PHE A 124 -5.89 28.49 12.08
CA PHE A 124 -5.79 29.69 12.89
C PHE A 124 -5.44 30.85 11.97
N PHE A 125 -6.44 31.39 11.27
CA PHE A 125 -6.31 32.70 10.63
C PHE A 125 -6.35 33.78 11.72
N PHE A 126 -5.18 34.12 12.27
CA PHE A 126 -5.03 35.35 13.07
C PHE A 126 -4.96 36.55 12.12
N THR A 127 -6.10 37.18 11.87
CA THR A 127 -6.12 38.50 11.24
C THR A 127 -6.15 39.58 12.33
N LYS A 128 -5.11 40.42 12.38
CA LYS A 128 -5.05 41.59 13.26
C LYS A 128 -6.01 42.66 12.71
N LYS A 129 -7.24 42.72 13.23
CA LYS A 129 -7.99 43.97 13.52
C LYS A 129 -9.38 43.66 14.11
N ARG A 130 -9.59 44.15 15.35
CA ARG A 130 -10.86 44.51 16.01
C ARG A 130 -12.04 43.51 16.00
N GLN A 131 -12.24 42.93 17.19
CA GLN A 131 -13.52 42.71 17.89
C GLN A 131 -14.72 42.18 17.07
N LYS A 132 -14.77 40.86 16.90
CA LYS A 132 -15.86 39.98 17.35
C LYS A 132 -15.46 38.52 17.04
N ARG A 133 -15.37 37.69 18.09
CA ARG A 133 -15.00 36.27 17.97
C ARG A 133 -16.22 35.46 17.55
N TYR A 134 -16.40 35.27 16.25
CA TYR A 134 -17.28 34.24 15.73
C TYR A 134 -16.41 33.07 15.31
N LYS A 135 -16.57 31.91 15.96
CA LYS A 135 -15.90 30.67 15.57
C LYS A 135 -16.72 30.05 14.45
N VAL A 136 -16.52 30.53 13.22
CA VAL A 136 -17.10 29.91 12.03
C VAL A 136 -16.17 28.76 11.64
N VAL A 137 -16.55 27.55 12.04
CA VAL A 137 -15.90 26.32 11.56
C VAL A 137 -16.55 25.99 10.22
N VAL A 138 -15.89 26.38 9.13
CA VAL A 138 -16.21 25.83 7.82
C VAL A 138 -15.53 24.46 7.77
N VAL A 139 -16.31 23.41 8.03
CA VAL A 139 -15.90 22.05 7.67
C VAL A 139 -16.05 21.99 6.16
N LEU A 140 -14.96 22.28 5.43
CA LEU A 140 -14.87 21.78 4.05
C LEU A 140 -14.78 20.26 4.20
N GLU A 141 -15.72 19.54 3.60
CA GLU A 141 -15.65 18.09 3.47
C GLU A 141 -14.29 17.77 2.82
N ALA A 142 -13.35 17.31 3.63
CA ALA A 142 -12.04 16.91 3.19
C ALA A 142 -12.20 15.54 2.55
N ASP A 143 -12.54 15.56 1.27
CA ASP A 143 -12.37 14.43 0.38
C ASP A 143 -10.91 13.91 0.49
N ILE A 144 -10.80 12.60 0.71
CA ILE A 144 -9.74 11.71 0.24
C ILE A 144 -8.53 11.46 1.17
N LEU A 145 -8.40 10.18 1.49
CA LEU A 145 -7.19 9.40 1.81
C LEU A 145 -5.84 10.12 1.59
N SER A 146 -5.21 10.58 2.68
CA SER A 146 -4.11 11.54 2.59
C SER A 146 -2.78 10.93 2.10
N LYS A 147 -2.52 9.64 2.36
CA LYS A 147 -1.39 8.87 1.81
C LYS A 147 -1.51 7.37 2.10
N VAL A 148 -1.10 6.51 1.18
CA VAL A 148 -1.04 5.04 1.41
C VAL A 148 0.39 4.55 1.65
N VAL A 149 0.59 3.75 2.68
CA VAL A 149 1.87 3.07 2.96
C VAL A 149 1.73 1.59 2.65
N VAL A 150 2.56 1.09 1.72
CA VAL A 150 2.61 -0.32 1.33
C VAL A 150 3.88 -0.95 1.88
N LEU A 151 3.72 -1.88 2.83
CA LEU A 151 4.83 -2.66 3.39
C LEU A 151 4.91 -4.01 2.67
N GLN A 152 6.00 -4.24 1.94
CA GLN A 152 6.27 -5.50 1.25
C GLN A 152 6.99 -6.47 2.20
N ASP A 153 6.60 -7.75 2.15
CA ASP A 153 7.20 -8.83 2.94
C ASP A 153 7.14 -8.58 4.46
N ALA A 154 5.97 -8.15 4.93
CA ALA A 154 5.71 -7.86 6.35
C ALA A 154 5.88 -9.08 7.27
N ASP A 155 5.95 -10.30 6.73
CA ASP A 155 6.28 -11.52 7.46
C ASP A 155 7.74 -11.63 7.88
N ILE A 156 8.63 -10.83 7.28
CA ILE A 156 10.05 -10.75 7.68
C ILE A 156 10.22 -9.91 8.96
N LEU A 157 9.25 -9.05 9.28
CA LEU A 157 9.33 -8.16 10.44
C LEU A 157 9.36 -8.93 11.76
N SER A 158 10.28 -8.53 12.64
CA SER A 158 10.36 -9.00 14.01
C SER A 158 9.11 -8.63 14.81
N GLU A 159 8.84 -9.40 15.87
CA GLU A 159 7.71 -9.12 16.77
C GLU A 159 7.78 -7.71 17.36
N GLY A 160 8.98 -7.21 17.66
CA GLY A 160 9.21 -5.85 18.15
C GLY A 160 8.83 -4.78 17.14
N ALA A 161 9.17 -4.97 15.86
CA ALA A 161 8.78 -4.07 14.78
C ALA A 161 7.27 -4.14 14.50
N GLN A 162 6.68 -5.33 14.49
CA GLN A 162 5.24 -5.51 14.33
C GLN A 162 4.45 -4.84 15.48
N HIS A 163 4.96 -4.92 16.70
CA HIS A 163 4.35 -4.24 17.83
C HIS A 163 4.41 -2.71 17.69
N SER A 164 5.53 -2.15 17.21
CA SER A 164 5.64 -0.73 16.89
C SER A 164 4.69 -0.33 15.77
N LEU A 165 4.64 -1.11 14.69
CA LEU A 165 3.74 -0.90 13.55
C LEU A 165 2.28 -0.90 14.00
N ARG A 166 1.89 -1.85 14.85
CA ARG A 166 0.55 -1.89 15.44
C ARG A 166 0.23 -0.55 16.11
N ARG A 167 1.10 -0.03 16.98
CA ARG A 167 0.85 1.28 17.63
C ARG A 167 0.67 2.38 16.59
N SER A 168 1.49 2.37 15.55
CA SER A 168 1.38 3.33 14.45
C SER A 168 0.02 3.27 13.77
N LEU A 169 -0.49 2.08 13.44
CA LEU A 169 -1.84 1.89 12.86
C LEU A 169 -2.93 2.52 13.73
N GLU A 170 -2.79 2.45 15.05
CA GLU A 170 -3.77 3.01 16.00
C GLU A 170 -3.65 4.54 16.09
N SER A 171 -2.44 5.10 15.98
CA SER A 171 -2.19 6.54 16.10
C SER A 171 -2.44 7.33 14.82
N SER A 172 -2.31 6.72 13.64
CA SER A 172 -2.36 7.39 12.34
C SER A 172 -3.71 7.32 11.65
N VAL A 173 -4.77 7.02 12.40
CA VAL A 173 -6.14 6.91 11.86
C VAL A 173 -6.56 8.28 11.29
N GLY A 174 -6.96 8.30 10.02
CA GLY A 174 -7.34 9.52 9.30
C GLY A 174 -6.17 10.30 8.65
N CYS A 175 -4.94 9.81 8.78
CA CYS A 175 -3.77 10.38 8.10
C CYS A 175 -3.17 9.39 7.08
N LEU A 176 -3.00 8.12 7.48
CA LEU A 176 -2.33 7.11 6.64
C LEU A 176 -3.18 5.84 6.54
N GLN A 177 -3.31 5.28 5.33
CA GLN A 177 -3.79 3.92 5.14
C GLN A 177 -2.61 2.96 4.98
N PHE A 178 -2.58 1.88 5.76
CA PHE A 178 -1.57 0.84 5.63
C PHE A 178 -2.07 -0.35 4.82
N ILE A 179 -1.22 -0.84 3.92
CA ILE A 179 -1.42 -2.07 3.17
C ILE A 179 -0.20 -2.97 3.41
N LEU A 180 -0.44 -4.07 4.11
CA LEU A 180 0.58 -5.07 4.46
C LEU A 180 0.53 -6.22 3.46
N LEU A 181 1.67 -6.56 2.88
CA LEU A 181 1.81 -7.75 2.03
C LEU A 181 2.62 -8.79 2.80
N ALA A 182 2.05 -9.97 3.02
CA ALA A 182 2.74 -11.08 3.69
C ALA A 182 2.68 -12.35 2.83
N ALA A 183 3.75 -13.16 2.83
CA ALA A 183 3.65 -14.50 2.25
C ALA A 183 2.91 -15.46 3.21
N ASN A 184 3.33 -15.44 4.48
CA ASN A 184 2.83 -16.33 5.52
C ASN A 184 1.96 -15.57 6.53
N PRO A 185 0.65 -15.86 6.65
CA PRO A 185 -0.21 -15.17 7.62
C PRO A 185 0.11 -15.53 9.08
N THR A 186 0.78 -16.65 9.33
CA THR A 186 1.15 -17.10 10.69
C THR A 186 2.30 -16.28 11.29
N ALA A 187 3.17 -15.73 10.44
CA ALA A 187 4.27 -14.86 10.88
C ALA A 187 3.77 -13.49 11.39
N ILE A 188 2.54 -13.11 11.00
CA ILE A 188 1.91 -11.89 11.45
C ILE A 188 1.26 -12.10 12.82
N THR A 189 1.66 -11.29 13.78
CA THR A 189 1.14 -11.34 15.14
C THR A 189 -0.39 -11.14 15.15
N PRO A 190 -1.14 -11.92 15.97
CA PRO A 190 -2.59 -11.79 16.06
C PRO A 190 -3.09 -10.36 16.33
N PRO A 191 -2.41 -9.55 17.17
CA PRO A 191 -2.81 -8.18 17.38
C PRO A 191 -2.74 -7.30 16.13
N LEU A 192 -1.72 -7.46 15.29
CA LEU A 192 -1.61 -6.71 14.03
C LEU A 192 -2.72 -7.15 13.06
N LYS A 193 -2.95 -8.46 12.94
CA LYS A 193 -4.00 -9.04 12.10
C LYS A 193 -5.40 -8.55 12.47
N SER A 194 -5.67 -8.31 13.76
CA SER A 194 -6.97 -7.82 14.23
C SER A 194 -7.31 -6.39 13.77
N ARG A 195 -6.30 -5.58 13.40
CA ARG A 195 -6.46 -4.18 12.98
C ARG A 195 -6.51 -4.00 11.48
N CYS A 196 -6.38 -5.08 10.72
CA CYS A 196 -6.39 -5.05 9.26
C CYS A 196 -7.48 -5.97 8.70
N LEU A 197 -8.11 -5.54 7.62
CA LEU A 197 -8.94 -6.41 6.80
C LEU A 197 -8.05 -7.42 6.08
N GLY A 198 -8.14 -8.68 6.48
CA GLY A 198 -7.36 -9.77 5.90
C GLY A 198 -7.96 -10.24 4.57
N ILE A 199 -7.20 -10.10 3.48
CA ILE A 199 -7.57 -10.57 2.14
C ILE A 199 -6.61 -11.69 1.72
N ARG A 200 -7.15 -12.89 1.50
CA ARG A 200 -6.36 -14.02 1.01
C ARG A 200 -6.27 -13.95 -0.51
N VAL A 201 -5.04 -13.96 -1.04
CA VAL A 201 -4.77 -14.08 -2.48
C VAL A 201 -4.13 -15.46 -2.73
N PRO A 202 -4.90 -16.48 -3.14
CA PRO A 202 -4.36 -17.81 -3.36
C PRO A 202 -3.50 -17.87 -4.62
N LEU A 203 -2.79 -18.98 -4.83
CA LEU A 203 -2.10 -19.23 -6.09
C LEU A 203 -3.14 -19.31 -7.22
N PRO A 204 -2.91 -18.68 -8.38
CA PRO A 204 -3.82 -18.82 -9.51
C PRO A 204 -3.85 -20.29 -9.99
N PRO A 205 -5.04 -20.84 -10.28
CA PRO A 205 -5.14 -22.19 -10.82
C PRO A 205 -4.49 -22.26 -12.21
N THR A 206 -3.99 -23.44 -12.57
CA THR A 206 -3.29 -23.66 -13.85
C THR A 206 -4.11 -23.20 -15.06
N GLY A 207 -5.44 -23.34 -15.02
CA GLY A 207 -6.33 -22.87 -16.09
C GLY A 207 -6.27 -21.34 -16.32
N GLU A 208 -6.24 -20.55 -15.25
CA GLU A 208 -6.10 -19.08 -15.33
C GLU A 208 -4.71 -18.70 -15.83
N VAL A 209 -3.67 -19.39 -15.33
CA VAL A 209 -2.28 -19.16 -15.78
C VAL A 209 -2.13 -19.44 -17.27
N ILE A 210 -2.66 -20.56 -17.77
CA ILE A 210 -2.63 -20.89 -19.21
C ILE A 210 -3.36 -19.81 -20.02
N LYS A 211 -4.47 -19.27 -19.51
CA LYS A 211 -5.22 -18.22 -20.20
C LYS A 211 -4.39 -16.94 -20.35
N VAL A 212 -3.71 -16.52 -19.29
CA VAL A 212 -2.78 -15.37 -19.31
C VAL A 212 -1.61 -15.64 -20.26
N LEU A 213 -1.00 -16.82 -20.19
CA LEU A 213 0.12 -17.19 -21.07
C LEU A 213 -0.29 -17.17 -22.55
N LYS A 214 -1.47 -17.71 -22.90
CA LYS A 214 -2.00 -17.67 -24.28
C LYS A 214 -2.25 -16.23 -24.74
N LYS A 215 -2.81 -15.38 -23.88
CA LYS A 215 -3.05 -13.95 -24.16
C LYS A 215 -1.73 -13.20 -24.41
N THR A 216 -0.71 -13.46 -23.59
CA THR A 216 0.63 -12.88 -23.77
C THR A 216 1.32 -13.39 -25.03
N ALA A 217 1.24 -14.69 -25.31
CA ALA A 217 1.84 -15.27 -26.51
C ALA A 217 1.20 -14.76 -27.80
N LEU A 218 -0.13 -14.55 -27.80
CA LEU A 218 -0.85 -13.94 -28.92
C LEU A 218 -0.39 -12.48 -29.16
N LYS A 219 -0.16 -11.70 -28.10
CA LYS A 219 0.33 -10.31 -28.21
C LYS A 219 1.75 -10.20 -28.73
N GLU A 220 2.59 -11.20 -28.48
CA GLU A 220 3.99 -11.23 -28.94
C GLU A 220 4.17 -12.08 -30.22
N GLU A 221 3.07 -12.49 -30.88
CA GLU A 221 3.09 -13.29 -32.12
C GLU A 221 3.95 -14.57 -32.03
N THR A 222 4.00 -15.19 -30.84
CA THR A 222 4.80 -16.40 -30.61
C THR A 222 3.96 -17.68 -30.77
N PRO A 223 4.50 -18.72 -31.43
CA PRO A 223 3.77 -19.97 -31.61
C PRO A 223 3.62 -20.69 -30.27
N VAL A 224 2.39 -20.72 -29.74
CA VAL A 224 2.05 -21.59 -28.61
C VAL A 224 1.88 -23.00 -29.15
N ASN A 225 2.90 -23.84 -28.98
CA ASN A 225 2.77 -25.26 -29.31
C ASN A 225 2.09 -25.98 -28.13
N PRO A 226 0.82 -26.40 -28.23
CA PRO A 226 0.23 -27.24 -27.19
C PRO A 226 0.94 -28.59 -27.25
N LYS A 227 1.87 -28.86 -26.32
CA LYS A 227 2.36 -30.22 -26.15
C LYS A 227 1.17 -31.10 -25.72
N PRO A 228 1.01 -32.29 -26.33
CA PRO A 228 -0.05 -33.25 -26.02
C PRO A 228 0.10 -33.82 -24.61
#